data_AF-A0A0M8VWB0-F1
#
_entry.id   AF-A0A0M8VWB0-F1
#
_cell.length_a   1.000
_cell.length_b   1.000
_cell.length_c   1.000
_cell.angle_alpha   90.00
_cell.angle_beta   90.00
_cell.angle_gamma   90.00
#
_symmetry.space_group_name_H-M   'P 1'
#
loop_
_entity.id
_entity.type
_entity.pdbx_description
1 polymer ?
#
loop_
_entity_poly.entity_id
_entity_poly.type
_entity_poly.pdbx_seq_one_letter_code
_entity_poly.pdbx_strand_id
1 'polypeptide(L)'
;MLRGSPGGLTTTGAARYSQDTTGIPGSAEFNDVFGSQVRLADYNRDGKADLAVSAPGENEDNGAVWQLRATSGGLSTSGISVYGPMECGVSSGSGIGETLLG
;
A
#
# COMPACT_ATOMS: atom_id res chain seq x y z
N MET A 1 7.38 -7.92 -2.01
CA MET A 1 6.38 -8.75 -2.72
C MET A 1 7.07 -9.95 -3.33
N LEU A 2 7.06 -11.07 -2.61
CA LEU A 2 7.48 -12.36 -3.15
C LEU A 2 6.38 -12.92 -4.05
N ARG A 3 6.75 -13.71 -5.06
CA ARG A 3 5.78 -14.33 -5.96
C ARG A 3 5.55 -15.78 -5.58
N GLY A 4 4.35 -16.28 -5.83
CA GLY A 4 4.07 -17.71 -5.77
C GLY A 4 4.66 -18.44 -6.97
N SER A 5 5.00 -19.70 -6.76
CA SER A 5 5.43 -20.66 -7.78
C SER A 5 4.94 -22.06 -7.40
N PRO A 6 4.98 -23.04 -8.31
CA PRO A 6 4.64 -24.42 -7.97
C PRO A 6 5.45 -25.00 -6.79
N GLY A 7 6.66 -24.49 -6.55
CA GLY A 7 7.52 -24.88 -5.42
C GLY A 7 7.36 -24.02 -4.16
N GLY A 8 6.35 -23.15 -4.10
CA GLY A 8 6.16 -22.18 -3.02
C GLY A 8 6.62 -20.77 -3.39
N LEU A 9 7.01 -19.97 -2.40
CA LEU A 9 7.46 -18.59 -2.64
C LEU A 9 8.79 -18.55 -3.39
N THR A 10 8.91 -17.60 -4.31
CA THR A 10 10.14 -17.33 -5.07
C THR A 10 10.52 -15.85 -5.03
N THR A 11 11.82 -15.59 -5.09
CA THR A 11 12.40 -14.26 -5.27
C THR A 11 12.51 -13.86 -6.74
N THR A 12 12.32 -14.80 -7.68
CA THR A 12 12.39 -14.52 -9.12
C THR A 12 11.30 -13.53 -9.53
N GLY A 13 11.73 -12.31 -9.86
CA GLY A 13 10.88 -11.15 -10.13
C GLY A 13 10.00 -10.72 -8.96
N ALA A 14 10.48 -10.95 -7.74
CA ALA A 14 9.96 -10.27 -6.56
C ALA A 14 10.22 -8.77 -6.68
N ALA A 15 9.31 -7.97 -6.13
CA ALA A 15 9.40 -6.52 -6.11
C ALA A 15 9.51 -5.99 -4.67
N ARG A 16 10.19 -4.86 -4.50
CA ARG A 16 10.25 -4.13 -3.23
C ARG A 16 9.68 -2.74 -3.46
N TYR A 17 8.89 -2.29 -2.49
CA TYR A 17 8.30 -0.95 -2.48
C TYR A 17 8.63 -0.30 -1.13
N SER A 18 8.87 0.99 -1.18
CA SER A 18 8.96 1.93 -0.07
C SER A 18 8.18 3.17 -0.48
N GLN A 19 7.85 4.05 0.45
CA GLN A 19 7.23 5.33 0.12
C GLN A 19 8.04 6.15 -0.88
N ASP A 20 9.38 6.08 -0.81
CA ASP A 20 10.29 6.71 -1.79
C ASP A 20 10.34 6.01 -3.17
N THR A 21 9.62 4.91 -3.37
CA THR A 21 9.61 4.24 -4.68
C THR A 21 8.95 5.14 -5.70
N THR A 22 9.64 5.39 -6.83
CA THR A 22 9.14 6.28 -7.88
C THR A 22 7.70 5.94 -8.30
N GLY A 23 6.83 6.95 -8.23
CA GLY A 23 5.40 6.85 -8.53
C GLY A 23 4.51 6.63 -7.31
N ILE A 24 5.06 6.22 -6.16
CA ILE A 24 4.35 6.22 -4.88
C ILE A 24 4.29 7.67 -4.38
N PRO A 25 3.08 8.27 -4.19
CA PRO A 25 2.97 9.63 -3.69
C PRO A 25 3.43 9.75 -2.24
N GLY A 26 4.00 10.90 -1.89
CA GLY A 26 4.62 11.15 -0.58
C GLY A 26 6.14 10.97 -0.62
N SER A 27 6.78 11.17 0.53
CA SER A 27 8.20 10.92 0.78
C SER A 27 8.31 10.09 2.04
N ALA A 28 9.31 9.21 2.17
CA ALA A 28 9.53 8.54 3.44
C ALA A 28 10.03 9.54 4.49
N GLU A 29 9.27 9.70 5.57
CA GLU A 29 9.64 10.49 6.72
C GLU A 29 9.92 9.59 7.94
N PHE A 30 10.60 10.16 8.92
CA PHE A 30 10.85 9.45 10.16
C PHE A 30 9.52 9.23 10.88
N ASN A 31 9.26 7.98 11.30
CA ASN A 31 8.05 7.51 11.96
C ASN A 31 6.79 7.34 11.10
N ASP A 32 6.81 7.45 9.77
CA ASP A 32 5.59 7.17 8.97
C ASP A 32 5.14 5.70 9.08
N VAL A 33 6.09 4.80 9.31
CA VAL A 33 5.87 3.37 9.46
C VAL A 33 5.21 2.74 8.22
N PHE A 34 5.57 3.20 7.01
CA PHE A 34 5.09 2.63 5.76
C PHE A 34 5.36 1.11 5.70
N GLY A 35 4.31 0.34 5.41
CA GLY A 35 4.39 -1.12 5.47
C GLY A 35 4.01 -1.72 6.81
N SER A 36 3.53 -0.92 7.78
CA SER A 36 3.05 -1.40 9.09
C SER A 36 2.01 -2.51 8.93
N GLN A 37 1.08 -2.32 7.98
CA GLN A 37 0.20 -3.40 7.52
C GLN A 37 0.19 -3.47 6.00
N VAL A 38 0.04 -4.70 5.50
CA VAL A 38 -0.10 -5.00 4.07
C VAL A 38 -1.24 -5.96 3.85
N ARG A 39 -1.99 -5.75 2.78
CA ARG A 39 -3.06 -6.65 2.37
C ARG A 39 -3.12 -6.82 0.87
N LEU A 40 -3.37 -8.05 0.46
CA LEU A 40 -3.67 -8.41 -0.93
C LEU A 40 -5.15 -8.75 -1.07
N ALA A 41 -5.84 -8.06 -1.97
CA ALA A 41 -7.25 -8.32 -2.29
C ALA A 41 -7.57 -7.79 -3.70
N ASP A 42 -8.53 -8.40 -4.39
CA ASP A 42 -9.00 -7.92 -5.69
C ASP A 42 -10.07 -6.82 -5.48
N TYR A 43 -9.63 -5.58 -5.31
CA TYR A 43 -10.52 -4.47 -4.98
C TYR A 43 -11.30 -3.96 -6.20
N ASN A 44 -10.75 -4.09 -7.41
CA ASN A 44 -11.38 -3.64 -8.65
C ASN A 44 -12.14 -4.76 -9.40
N ARG A 45 -12.10 -6.00 -8.90
CA ARG A 45 -12.76 -7.20 -9.46
C ARG A 45 -12.25 -7.59 -10.84
N ASP A 46 -10.96 -7.44 -11.08
CA ASP A 46 -10.32 -7.81 -12.36
C ASP A 46 -9.68 -9.20 -12.35
N GLY A 47 -9.79 -9.93 -11.24
CA GLY A 47 -9.23 -11.26 -11.04
C GLY A 47 -7.78 -11.26 -10.56
N LYS A 48 -7.20 -10.10 -10.23
CA LYS A 48 -5.84 -9.97 -9.68
C LYS A 48 -5.87 -9.30 -8.31
N ALA A 49 -5.00 -9.77 -7.42
CA ALA A 49 -4.90 -9.17 -6.09
C ALA A 49 -4.09 -7.87 -6.16
N ASP A 50 -4.76 -6.75 -5.89
CA ASP A 50 -4.17 -5.44 -5.63
C ASP A 50 -3.49 -5.42 -4.25
N LEU A 51 -2.61 -4.45 -4.03
CA LEU A 51 -1.93 -4.24 -2.75
C LEU A 51 -2.48 -3.00 -2.05
N ALA A 52 -2.91 -3.16 -0.81
CA ALA A 52 -3.05 -2.05 0.15
C ALA A 52 -1.88 -2.08 1.13
N VAL A 53 -1.29 -0.91 1.40
CA VAL A 53 -0.20 -0.74 2.36
C VAL A 53 -0.46 0.50 3.21
N SER A 54 -0.32 0.38 4.54
CA SER A 54 -0.52 1.51 5.46
C SER A 54 0.79 2.11 5.96
N ALA A 55 0.73 3.39 6.29
CA ALA A 55 1.72 4.13 7.08
C ALA A 55 0.95 4.91 8.16
N PRO A 56 0.71 4.32 9.34
CA PRO A 56 -0.12 4.96 10.37
C PRO A 56 0.49 6.23 10.98
N GLY A 57 1.82 6.37 10.97
CA GLY A 57 2.50 7.53 11.51
C GLY A 57 2.60 8.72 10.54
N GLU A 58 2.11 8.53 9.30
CA GLU A 58 2.15 9.55 8.25
C GLU A 58 1.58 10.89 8.74
N ASN A 59 2.27 12.00 8.46
CA ASN A 59 1.83 13.37 8.74
C ASN A 59 1.39 13.57 10.22
N GLU A 60 2.28 13.34 11.18
CA GLU A 60 1.99 13.48 12.63
C GLU A 60 0.87 12.52 13.13
N ASP A 61 0.98 11.23 12.82
CA ASP A 61 0.01 10.18 13.21
C ASP A 61 -1.41 10.35 12.61
N ASN A 62 -1.51 11.14 11.53
CA ASN A 62 -2.73 11.21 10.72
C ASN A 62 -3.01 9.87 10.03
N GLY A 63 -1.95 9.24 9.55
CA GLY A 63 -1.97 7.96 8.88
C GLY A 63 -2.45 8.04 7.43
N ALA A 64 -1.98 7.09 6.62
CA ALA A 64 -2.40 6.95 5.24
C ALA A 64 -2.37 5.49 4.75
N VAL A 65 -3.15 5.21 3.71
CA VAL A 65 -3.16 3.93 3.00
C VAL A 65 -2.95 4.16 1.51
N TRP A 66 -2.00 3.45 0.91
CA TRP A 66 -1.77 3.42 -0.53
C TRP A 66 -2.35 2.13 -1.12
N GLN A 67 -3.12 2.26 -2.20
CA GLN A 67 -3.59 1.14 -3.00
C GLN A 67 -2.88 1.10 -4.34
N LEU A 68 -2.08 0.05 -4.56
CA LEU A 68 -1.40 -0.24 -5.82
C LEU A 68 -2.19 -1.30 -6.58
N ARG A 69 -2.55 -0.99 -7.83
CA ARG A 69 -3.29 -1.93 -8.68
C ARG A 69 -2.39 -2.99 -9.28
N ALA A 70 -2.87 -4.22 -9.34
CA ALA A 70 -2.23 -5.28 -10.10
C ALA A 70 -2.45 -5.12 -11.60
N THR A 71 -1.41 -5.44 -12.38
CA THR A 71 -1.45 -5.47 -13.85
C THR A 71 -0.91 -6.80 -14.35
N SER A 72 -0.93 -7.04 -15.66
CA SER A 72 -0.24 -8.21 -16.24
C SER A 72 1.27 -8.21 -15.97
N GLY A 73 1.88 -7.04 -15.71
CA GLY A 73 3.30 -6.90 -15.37
C GLY A 73 3.61 -6.94 -13.87
N GLY A 74 2.60 -7.06 -13.00
CA GLY A 74 2.74 -6.93 -11.54
C GLY A 74 2.07 -5.66 -10.99
N LEU A 75 2.37 -5.29 -9.75
CA LEU A 75 1.79 -4.09 -9.13
C LEU A 75 2.31 -2.82 -9.81
N SER A 76 1.39 -1.93 -10.18
CA SER A 76 1.66 -0.64 -10.80
C SER A 76 1.88 0.45 -9.75
N THR A 77 2.94 1.25 -9.93
CA THR A 77 3.10 2.52 -9.20
C THR A 77 2.44 3.70 -9.90
N SER A 78 1.91 3.49 -11.11
CA SER A 78 1.12 4.49 -11.82
C SER A 78 -0.34 4.41 -11.40
N GLY A 79 -0.92 5.56 -11.07
CA GLY A 79 -2.34 5.68 -10.70
C GLY A 79 -2.67 5.02 -9.37
N ILE A 80 -1.78 5.16 -8.38
CA ILE A 80 -2.01 4.78 -6.99
C ILE A 80 -3.11 5.68 -6.41
N SER A 81 -4.04 5.07 -5.68
CA SER A 81 -4.97 5.80 -4.81
C SER A 81 -4.36 5.90 -3.41
N VAL A 82 -4.39 7.10 -2.83
CA VAL A 82 -3.94 7.36 -1.46
C VAL A 82 -5.13 7.82 -0.64
N TYR A 83 -5.29 7.25 0.55
CA TYR A 83 -6.38 7.55 1.47
C TYR A 83 -5.79 8.06 2.78
N GLY A 84 -5.88 9.38 3.00
CA GLY A 84 -5.61 10.01 4.28
C GLY A 84 -6.88 10.59 4.91
N PRO A 85 -6.77 11.36 6.00
CA PRO A 85 -7.93 11.92 6.69
C PRO A 85 -8.85 12.75 5.78
N MET A 86 -8.27 13.55 4.88
CA MET A 86 -9.03 14.40 3.97
C MET A 86 -9.85 13.58 2.97
N GLU A 87 -9.26 12.57 2.33
CA GLU A 87 -9.93 11.70 1.37
C GLU A 87 -11.02 10.85 2.05
N CYS A 88 -10.80 10.47 3.31
CA CYS A 88 -11.78 9.73 4.10
C CYS A 88 -12.86 10.62 4.74
N GLY A 89 -12.71 11.95 4.71
CA GLY A 89 -13.63 12.89 5.34
C GLY A 89 -13.62 12.82 6.87
N VAL A 90 -12.49 12.45 7.47
CA VAL A 90 -12.30 12.36 8.93
C VAL A 90 -11.32 13.42 9.43
N SER A 91 -11.30 13.67 10.74
CA SER A 91 -10.36 14.61 11.35
C SER A 91 -8.91 14.10 11.27
N SER A 92 -7.96 15.02 11.23
CA SER A 92 -6.55 14.73 11.51
C SER A 92 -6.39 14.00 12.85
N GLY A 93 -5.39 13.12 12.96
CA GLY A 93 -5.12 12.29 14.12
C GLY A 93 -6.06 11.10 14.27
N SER A 94 -6.84 10.75 13.24
CA SER A 94 -7.76 9.61 13.29
C SER A 94 -7.07 8.24 13.20
N GLY A 95 -5.76 8.18 12.95
CA GLY A 95 -5.01 6.93 12.84
C GLY A 95 -5.45 6.08 11.64
N ILE A 96 -5.52 6.69 10.44
CA ILE A 96 -5.87 5.92 9.25
C ILE A 96 -4.79 4.87 8.97
N GLY A 97 -5.21 3.63 8.72
CA GLY A 97 -4.28 2.54 8.42
C GLY A 97 -3.73 1.79 9.64
N GLU A 98 -4.16 2.15 10.86
CA GLU A 98 -3.91 1.40 12.10
C GLU A 98 -4.50 -0.02 12.05
N THR A 99 -5.52 -0.27 11.22
CA THR A 99 -6.00 -1.62 10.91
C THR A 99 -6.55 -1.68 9.49
N LEU A 100 -6.12 -2.66 8.70
CA LEU A 100 -6.69 -2.98 7.38
C LEU A 100 -7.76 -4.08 7.49
N LEU A 101 -9.00 -3.69 7.85
CA LEU A 101 -10.16 -4.60 7.95
C LEU A 101 -10.71 -5.01 6.58
N GLY A 102 -11.48 -6.10 6.54
CA GLY A 102 -11.77 -6.86 5.32
C GLY A 102 -13.17 -7.27 5.02
#